data_AF-A0A962ZGT6-F1
#
_entry.id   AF-A0A962ZGT6-F1
#
_cell.length_a   1.000
_cell.length_b   1.000
_cell.length_c   1.000
_cell.angle_alpha   90.00
_cell.angle_beta   90.00
_cell.angle_gamma   90.00
#
_symmetry.space_group_name_H-M   'P 1'
#
loop_
_entity.id
_entity.type
_entity.pdbx_description
1 polymer ?
#
loop_
_entity_poly.entity_id
_entity_poly.type
_entity_poly.pdbx_seq_one_letter_code
_entity_poly.pdbx_strand_id
1 'polypeptide(L)'
;MFRTLAVFTLLTLLAGCQALSYQPPTGDDTASITFTSDNIAVQPVICVPGSGFRSTSMALAHKPFQSEFFDELNAGLRKAESVTTDVSTISGSALVGFILQERPREGMAKRCKTAARFPVQAGASYQAHFLYEGGHCGIQIKDASGAPLADAVATPWQCN
;
A
#
# COMPACT_ATOMS: atom_id res chain seq x y z
N MET A 1 -7.10 63.70 3.84
CA MET A 1 -6.34 62.59 3.23
C MET A 1 -5.83 61.68 4.35
N PHE A 2 -5.75 60.37 4.09
CA PHE A 2 -5.39 59.25 4.99
C PHE A 2 -6.49 58.60 5.84
N ARG A 3 -7.02 57.48 5.34
CA ARG A 3 -7.11 56.19 6.06
C ARG A 3 -7.79 55.15 5.16
N THR A 4 -7.00 54.36 4.45
CA THR A 4 -7.48 53.07 3.91
C THR A 4 -6.70 51.99 4.63
N LEU A 5 -7.40 51.30 5.53
CA LEU A 5 -6.90 50.21 6.36
C LEU A 5 -6.35 49.10 5.47
N ALA A 6 -5.11 48.70 5.75
CA ALA A 6 -4.50 47.50 5.23
C ALA A 6 -5.30 46.28 5.73
N VAL A 7 -6.06 45.64 4.83
CA VAL A 7 -6.62 44.32 5.06
C VAL A 7 -5.55 43.32 4.61
N PHE A 8 -4.70 42.94 5.56
CA PHE A 8 -3.88 41.73 5.47
C PHE A 8 -4.83 40.54 5.52
N THR A 9 -5.37 40.13 4.37
CA THR A 9 -6.08 38.86 4.25
C THR A 9 -5.06 37.74 4.31
N LEU A 10 -4.95 37.20 5.54
CA LEU A 10 -4.37 35.93 5.90
C LEU A 10 -4.93 34.84 4.97
N LEU A 11 -4.21 34.51 3.89
CA LEU A 11 -4.48 33.33 3.06
C LEU A 11 -4.15 32.08 3.88
N THR A 12 -5.16 31.68 4.66
CA THR A 12 -5.56 30.33 5.01
C THR A 12 -4.54 29.25 4.65
N LEU A 13 -3.78 28.82 5.67
CA LEU A 13 -3.17 27.49 5.75
C LEU A 13 -4.27 26.42 5.71
N LEU A 14 -4.80 26.10 4.53
CA LEU A 14 -5.38 24.78 4.27
C LEU A 14 -4.28 23.84 3.81
N ALA A 15 -3.31 23.60 4.70
CA ALA A 15 -2.61 22.31 4.69
C ALA A 15 -3.62 21.29 5.21
N GLY A 16 -4.60 20.95 4.37
CA GLY A 16 -5.52 19.85 4.64
C GLY A 16 -4.69 18.62 4.97
N CYS A 17 -5.15 17.84 5.96
CA CYS A 17 -4.54 16.59 6.38
C CYS A 17 -4.15 15.76 5.16
N GLN A 18 -2.87 15.82 4.77
CA GLN A 18 -2.31 14.96 3.74
C GLN A 18 -2.25 13.60 4.39
N ALA A 19 -3.36 12.87 4.30
CA ALA A 19 -3.40 11.49 4.73
C ALA A 19 -2.23 10.80 4.02
N LEU A 20 -1.30 10.22 4.78
CA LEU A 20 -0.14 9.47 4.28
C LEU A 20 -0.52 8.27 3.38
N SER A 21 -1.82 8.10 3.09
CA SER A 21 -2.40 7.06 2.27
C SER A 21 -2.28 7.36 0.79
N TYR A 22 -2.08 6.29 0.04
CA TYR A 22 -2.14 6.23 -1.41
C TYR A 22 -3.55 6.58 -1.90
N GLN A 23 -3.62 7.42 -2.93
CA GLN A 23 -4.84 7.66 -3.69
C GLN A 23 -4.70 6.93 -5.03
N PRO A 24 -5.54 5.92 -5.31
CA PRO A 24 -5.44 5.16 -6.54
C PRO A 24 -5.69 6.05 -7.76
N PRO A 25 -4.95 5.84 -8.88
CA PRO A 25 -5.27 6.45 -10.16
C PRO A 25 -6.63 5.94 -10.63
N THR A 26 -7.26 6.71 -11.52
CA THR A 26 -8.56 6.38 -12.12
C THR A 26 -8.46 6.45 -13.64
N GLY A 27 -9.22 5.61 -14.34
CA GLY A 27 -9.32 5.60 -15.80
C GLY A 27 -8.70 4.36 -16.42
N ASP A 28 -8.57 4.37 -17.76
CA ASP A 28 -8.23 3.18 -18.54
C ASP A 28 -6.75 2.78 -18.42
N ASP A 29 -5.87 3.70 -18.01
CA ASP A 29 -4.43 3.46 -17.81
C ASP A 29 -4.12 2.91 -16.40
N THR A 30 -4.95 1.98 -15.95
CA THR A 30 -4.85 1.37 -14.62
C THR A 30 -4.89 -0.14 -14.68
N ALA A 31 -4.25 -0.77 -13.71
CA ALA A 31 -4.33 -2.21 -13.47
C ALA A 31 -4.69 -2.46 -12.01
N SER A 32 -5.40 -3.54 -11.73
CA SER A 32 -5.77 -3.91 -10.37
C SER A 32 -4.67 -4.74 -9.72
N ILE A 33 -4.37 -4.47 -8.46
CA ILE A 33 -3.50 -5.31 -7.64
C ILE A 33 -4.16 -5.64 -6.30
N THR A 34 -4.17 -6.92 -5.97
CA THR A 34 -4.68 -7.44 -4.70
C THR A 34 -3.53 -7.88 -3.81
N PHE A 35 -3.39 -7.24 -2.65
CA PHE A 35 -2.42 -7.59 -1.63
C PHE A 35 -2.97 -8.66 -0.68
N THR A 36 -2.15 -9.65 -0.35
CA THR A 36 -2.49 -10.78 0.54
C THR A 36 -1.30 -11.19 1.41
N SER A 37 -1.55 -11.93 2.49
CA SER A 37 -0.54 -12.52 3.38
C SER A 37 -1.08 -13.78 4.06
N ASP A 38 -0.19 -14.66 4.50
CA ASP A 38 -0.55 -15.85 5.29
C ASP A 38 -0.83 -15.50 6.76
N ASN A 39 -1.93 -14.76 6.99
CA ASN A 39 -2.35 -14.28 8.31
C ASN A 39 -1.31 -13.41 9.01
N ILE A 40 -0.49 -12.66 8.29
CA ILE A 40 0.46 -11.73 8.90
C ILE A 40 -0.06 -10.31 8.71
N ALA A 41 -0.20 -9.57 9.81
CA ALA A 41 -0.60 -8.18 9.75
C ALA A 41 0.55 -7.32 9.19
N VAL A 42 0.41 -6.91 7.94
CA VAL A 42 1.39 -6.08 7.22
C VAL A 42 0.68 -4.91 6.55
N GLN A 43 1.39 -3.80 6.37
CA GLN A 43 0.90 -2.66 5.62
C GLN A 43 1.35 -2.77 4.16
N PRO A 44 0.42 -2.95 3.20
CA PRO A 44 0.75 -2.80 1.80
C PRO A 44 1.09 -1.36 1.45
N VAL A 45 1.99 -1.17 0.49
CA VAL A 45 2.38 0.13 -0.04
C VAL A 45 2.52 0.10 -1.55
N ILE A 46 2.32 1.27 -2.16
CA ILE A 46 2.53 1.51 -3.59
C ILE A 46 3.54 2.64 -3.75
N CYS A 47 4.50 2.47 -4.66
CA CYS A 47 5.40 3.54 -5.04
C CYS A 47 4.68 4.54 -5.94
N VAL A 48 4.68 5.81 -5.53
CA VAL A 48 4.16 6.92 -6.32
C VAL A 48 5.35 7.78 -6.77
N PRO A 49 5.62 7.91 -8.07
CA PRO A 49 6.70 8.75 -8.58
C PRO A 49 6.65 10.17 -7.99
N GLY A 50 7.80 10.67 -7.52
CA GLY A 50 7.91 11.98 -6.85
C GLY A 50 7.31 12.05 -5.43
N SER A 51 6.62 11.01 -4.97
CA SER A 51 5.98 10.94 -3.65
C SER A 51 6.55 9.83 -2.75
N GLY A 52 7.31 8.89 -3.30
CA GLY A 52 7.81 7.74 -2.54
C GLY A 52 6.73 6.68 -2.30
N PHE A 53 7.01 5.74 -1.39
CA PHE A 53 6.03 4.73 -1.01
C PHE A 53 4.89 5.34 -0.19
N ARG A 54 3.65 5.04 -0.59
CA ARG A 54 2.42 5.43 0.09
C ARG A 54 1.69 4.18 0.57
N SER A 55 1.22 4.20 1.81
CA SER A 55 0.43 3.11 2.38
C SER A 55 -0.93 3.01 1.68
N THR A 56 -1.39 1.81 1.38
CA THR A 56 -2.80 1.62 1.01
C THR A 56 -3.73 2.08 2.14
N SER A 57 -4.99 2.38 1.81
CA SER A 57 -6.00 2.85 2.78
C SER A 57 -6.24 1.84 3.92
N MET A 58 -6.03 0.55 3.65
CA MET A 58 -6.16 -0.56 4.59
C MET A 58 -4.83 -1.32 4.74
N ALA A 59 -4.62 -1.92 5.90
CA ALA A 59 -3.57 -2.91 6.16
C ALA A 59 -4.13 -4.33 6.07
N LEU A 60 -3.26 -5.32 5.89
CA LEU A 60 -3.65 -6.72 6.02
C LEU A 60 -3.84 -7.08 7.50
N ALA A 61 -4.88 -7.85 7.79
CA ALA A 61 -5.19 -8.33 9.13
C ALA A 61 -4.41 -9.61 9.46
N HIS A 62 -4.09 -9.79 10.75
CA HIS A 62 -3.78 -11.10 11.30
C HIS A 62 -5.12 -11.84 11.47
N LYS A 63 -5.28 -13.07 10.98
CA LYS A 63 -6.48 -13.87 11.32
C LYS A 63 -6.28 -14.59 12.65
N PRO A 64 -7.02 -14.18 13.69
CA PRO A 64 -7.57 -15.17 14.62
C PRO A 64 -9.10 -15.28 14.60
N PHE A 65 -9.83 -14.49 13.81
CA PHE A 65 -11.25 -14.22 14.12
C PHE A 65 -12.17 -14.37 12.90
N GLN A 66 -12.92 -15.48 12.87
CA GLN A 66 -14.04 -15.72 11.96
C GLN A 66 -15.34 -15.32 12.67
N SER A 67 -15.78 -14.06 12.56
CA SER A 67 -17.19 -13.71 12.78
C SER A 67 -17.53 -12.35 12.19
N GLU A 68 -18.73 -12.22 11.63
CA GLU A 68 -19.28 -11.00 11.00
C GLU A 68 -19.18 -9.75 11.90
N PHE A 69 -19.23 -9.93 13.22
CA PHE A 69 -19.11 -8.83 14.20
C PHE A 69 -17.75 -8.11 14.21
N PHE A 70 -16.70 -8.74 13.65
CA PHE A 70 -15.35 -8.17 13.60
C PHE A 70 -15.01 -7.54 12.25
N ASP A 71 -15.81 -7.76 11.19
CA ASP A 71 -15.60 -7.11 9.91
C ASP A 71 -15.82 -5.59 10.02
N GLU A 72 -16.83 -5.19 10.79
CA GLU A 72 -17.10 -3.78 11.11
C GLU A 72 -15.99 -3.17 12.00
N LEU A 73 -15.48 -3.93 12.97
CA LEU A 73 -14.32 -3.52 13.79
C LEU A 73 -13.05 -3.36 12.93
N ASN A 74 -12.81 -4.30 12.02
CA ASN A 74 -11.67 -4.29 11.11
C ASN A 74 -11.75 -3.11 10.14
N ALA A 75 -12.95 -2.77 9.63
CA ALA A 75 -13.18 -1.56 8.86
C ALA A 75 -12.85 -0.30 9.67
N GLY A 76 -13.29 -0.23 10.93
CA GLY A 76 -12.93 0.84 11.87
C GLY A 76 -11.42 0.94 12.15
N LEU A 77 -10.71 -0.19 12.13
CA LEU A 77 -9.26 -0.28 12.30
C LEU A 77 -8.47 -0.17 10.97
N ARG A 78 -9.16 0.01 9.84
CA ARG A 78 -8.59 0.00 8.49
C ARG A 78 -7.77 -1.25 8.19
N LYS A 79 -8.35 -2.43 8.46
CA LYS A 79 -7.74 -3.74 8.21
C LYS A 79 -8.66 -4.61 7.37
N ALA A 80 -8.09 -5.44 6.50
CA ALA A 80 -8.83 -6.39 5.68
C ALA A 80 -8.04 -7.69 5.48
N GLU A 81 -8.71 -8.76 5.07
CA GLU A 81 -8.07 -10.02 4.67
C GLU A 81 -7.23 -9.85 3.40
N SER A 82 -7.76 -9.10 2.45
CA SER A 82 -7.08 -8.70 1.22
C SER A 82 -7.32 -7.22 0.99
N VAL A 83 -6.36 -6.56 0.34
CA VAL A 83 -6.48 -5.14 -0.01
C VAL A 83 -6.32 -5.02 -1.51
N THR A 84 -7.38 -4.64 -2.20
CA THR A 84 -7.36 -4.39 -3.64
C THR A 84 -7.33 -2.90 -3.92
N THR A 85 -6.52 -2.49 -4.89
CA THR A 85 -6.38 -1.10 -5.33
C THR A 85 -5.84 -1.08 -6.75
N ASP A 86 -5.96 0.07 -7.41
CA ASP A 86 -5.40 0.26 -8.74
C ASP A 86 -3.97 0.81 -8.69
N VAL A 87 -3.17 0.47 -9.70
CA VAL A 87 -1.84 1.01 -9.97
C VAL A 87 -1.80 1.61 -11.37
N SER A 88 -0.97 2.63 -11.57
CA SER A 88 -0.82 3.26 -12.88
C SER A 88 0.00 2.38 -13.82
N THR A 89 -0.40 2.33 -15.09
CA THR A 89 0.32 1.59 -16.14
C THR A 89 1.19 2.47 -17.02
N ILE A 90 1.19 3.80 -16.80
CA ILE A 90 1.83 4.79 -17.67
C ILE A 90 3.35 4.54 -17.81
N SER A 91 4.02 4.11 -16.74
CA SER A 91 5.44 3.78 -16.73
C SER A 91 5.77 2.40 -17.31
N GLY A 92 4.77 1.59 -17.66
CA GLY A 92 4.91 0.19 -18.08
C GLY A 92 5.37 -0.78 -16.98
N SER A 93 5.72 -0.28 -15.79
CA SER A 93 6.04 -1.08 -14.61
C SER A 93 5.48 -0.44 -13.34
N ALA A 94 5.06 -1.28 -12.40
CA ALA A 94 4.62 -0.87 -11.07
C ALA A 94 5.65 -1.34 -10.02
N LEU A 95 5.81 -0.55 -8.96
CA LEU A 95 6.63 -0.90 -7.80
C LEU A 95 5.73 -0.89 -6.56
N VAL A 96 5.65 -2.05 -5.90
CA VAL A 96 4.79 -2.26 -4.73
C VAL A 96 5.58 -2.92 -3.61
N GLY A 97 5.06 -2.91 -2.40
CA GLY A 97 5.74 -3.54 -1.28
C GLY A 97 4.89 -3.73 -0.04
N PHE A 98 5.54 -4.24 1.00
CA PHE A 98 4.95 -4.46 2.31
C PHE A 98 5.86 -3.91 3.40
N ILE A 99 5.24 -3.41 4.46
CA ILE A 99 5.90 -3.03 5.71
C ILE A 99 5.33 -3.92 6.81
N LEU A 100 6.20 -4.74 7.42
CA LEU A 100 5.88 -5.44 8.66
C LEU A 100 6.38 -4.59 9.83
N GLN A 101 5.48 -4.23 10.73
CA GLN A 101 5.79 -3.60 12.00
C GLN A 101 4.96 -4.26 13.10
N GLU A 102 5.42 -5.39 13.60
CA GLU A 102 4.82 -6.01 14.78
C GLU A 102 5.47 -5.43 16.05
N ARG A 103 4.62 -4.91 16.93
CA ARG A 103 5.02 -4.62 18.31
C ARG A 103 4.91 -5.93 19.09
N PRO A 104 5.99 -6.43 19.69
CA PRO A 104 5.94 -7.70 20.41
C PRO A 104 5.05 -7.57 21.64
N ARG A 105 4.30 -8.63 21.97
CA ARG A 105 3.74 -8.84 23.32
C ARG A 105 4.80 -9.46 24.23
N GLU A 106 5.63 -10.36 23.69
CA GLU A 106 6.89 -10.87 24.24
C GLU A 106 7.85 -11.19 23.07
N GLY A 107 9.17 -11.08 23.27
CA GLY A 107 10.19 -11.37 22.24
C GLY A 107 10.68 -10.17 21.41
N MET A 108 11.48 -10.42 20.36
CA MET A 108 12.05 -9.37 19.50
C MET A 108 11.00 -8.78 18.54
N ALA A 109 11.05 -7.47 18.34
CA ALA A 109 10.18 -6.80 17.38
C ALA A 109 10.47 -7.27 15.95
N LYS A 110 9.44 -7.74 15.23
CA LYS A 110 9.57 -8.05 13.80
C LYS A 110 9.37 -6.78 13.00
N ARG A 111 10.44 -6.30 12.37
CA ARG A 111 10.43 -5.12 11.52
C ARG A 111 11.15 -5.44 10.22
N CYS A 112 10.45 -5.28 9.11
CA CYS A 112 11.06 -5.43 7.80
C CYS A 112 10.27 -4.66 6.75
N LYS A 113 10.90 -4.49 5.60
CA LYS A 113 10.28 -3.96 4.41
C LYS A 113 10.73 -4.80 3.22
N THR A 114 9.83 -5.00 2.27
CA THR A 114 10.13 -5.71 1.03
C THR A 114 9.37 -5.06 -0.11
N ALA A 115 9.94 -5.06 -1.31
CA ALA A 115 9.37 -4.44 -2.48
C ALA A 115 9.71 -5.23 -3.73
N ALA A 116 8.81 -5.21 -4.71
CA ALA A 116 9.05 -5.78 -6.02
C ALA A 116 8.56 -4.83 -7.11
N ARG A 117 9.33 -4.81 -8.20
CA ARG A 117 8.94 -4.17 -9.46
C ARG A 117 8.51 -5.24 -10.45
N PHE A 118 7.45 -4.98 -11.19
CA PHE A 118 6.94 -5.90 -12.19
C PHE A 118 6.32 -5.14 -13.37
N PRO A 119 6.30 -5.74 -14.57
CA PRO A 119 5.61 -5.15 -15.72
C PRO A 119 4.10 -5.16 -15.50
N VAL A 120 3.44 -4.07 -15.88
CA VAL A 120 2.00 -3.87 -15.65
C VAL A 120 1.31 -3.48 -16.96
N GLN A 121 0.13 -4.06 -17.19
CA GLN A 121 -0.68 -3.81 -18.38
C GLN A 121 -2.05 -3.25 -18.00
N ALA A 122 -2.56 -2.31 -18.79
CA ALA A 122 -3.88 -1.71 -18.57
C ALA A 122 -4.98 -2.78 -18.54
N GLY A 123 -5.91 -2.66 -17.60
CA GLY A 123 -7.01 -3.61 -17.37
C GLY A 123 -6.61 -4.98 -16.81
N ALA A 124 -5.32 -5.26 -16.63
CA ALA A 124 -4.86 -6.52 -16.04
C ALA A 124 -5.08 -6.55 -14.53
N SER A 125 -5.07 -7.76 -13.96
CA SER A 125 -5.19 -8.00 -12.52
C SER A 125 -4.00 -8.81 -12.02
N TYR A 126 -3.46 -8.41 -10.88
CA TYR A 126 -2.30 -9.02 -10.26
C TYR A 126 -2.55 -9.29 -8.77
N GLN A 127 -1.77 -10.20 -8.20
CA GLN A 127 -1.70 -10.42 -6.77
C GLN A 127 -0.29 -10.18 -6.26
N ALA A 128 -0.15 -9.42 -5.18
CA ALA A 128 1.07 -9.34 -4.40
C ALA A 128 0.86 -10.10 -3.08
N HIS A 129 1.67 -11.12 -2.85
CA HIS A 129 1.60 -11.95 -1.66
C HIS A 129 2.84 -11.73 -0.79
N PHE A 130 2.62 -11.44 0.49
CA PHE A 130 3.68 -11.26 1.48
C PHE A 130 4.16 -12.60 2.02
N LEU A 131 5.47 -12.80 2.06
CA LEU A 131 6.13 -14.00 2.59
C LEU A 131 6.97 -13.62 3.82
N TYR A 132 6.95 -14.47 4.85
CA TYR A 132 7.83 -14.32 6.02
C TYR A 132 8.47 -15.66 6.39
N GLU A 133 9.74 -15.83 6.04
CA GLU A 133 10.47 -17.08 6.23
C GLU A 133 11.85 -16.82 6.84
N GLY A 134 12.22 -17.59 7.86
CA GLY A 134 13.55 -17.50 8.48
C GLY A 134 13.89 -16.12 9.06
N GLY A 135 12.90 -15.30 9.41
CA GLY A 135 13.10 -13.93 9.89
C GLY A 135 13.19 -12.86 8.78
N HIS A 136 13.09 -13.25 7.51
CA HIS A 136 13.19 -12.36 6.36
C HIS A 136 11.84 -12.17 5.67
N CYS A 137 11.69 -11.03 5.01
CA CYS A 137 10.45 -10.65 4.33
C CYS A 137 10.61 -10.72 2.83
N GLY A 138 9.69 -11.46 2.21
CA GLY A 138 9.62 -11.65 0.77
C GLY A 138 8.30 -11.13 0.21
N ILE A 139 8.29 -10.99 -1.11
CA ILE A 139 7.10 -10.67 -1.88
C ILE A 139 7.10 -11.56 -3.12
N GLN A 140 5.94 -12.14 -3.41
CA GLN A 140 5.69 -12.86 -4.64
C GLN A 140 4.60 -12.12 -5.41
N ILE A 141 4.84 -11.85 -6.69
CA ILE A 141 3.83 -11.30 -7.59
C ILE A 141 3.28 -12.43 -8.46
N LYS A 142 1.96 -12.47 -8.62
CA LYS A 142 1.25 -13.42 -9.47
C LYS A 142 0.35 -12.68 -10.46
N ASP A 143 0.12 -13.29 -11.61
CA ASP A 143 -0.88 -12.84 -12.56
C ASP A 143 -2.31 -13.28 -12.16
N ALA A 144 -3.28 -12.95 -13.00
CA ALA A 144 -4.69 -13.30 -12.79
C ALA A 144 -4.97 -14.82 -12.77
N SER A 145 -4.10 -15.65 -13.34
CA SER A 145 -4.20 -17.11 -13.29
C SER A 145 -3.67 -17.69 -11.97
N GLY A 146 -3.03 -16.86 -11.15
CA GLY A 146 -2.34 -17.27 -9.93
C GLY A 146 -0.92 -17.79 -10.18
N ALA A 147 -0.44 -17.75 -11.43
CA ALA A 147 0.93 -18.12 -11.77
C ALA A 147 1.90 -17.03 -11.30
N PRO A 148 3.07 -17.38 -10.73
CA PRO A 148 4.11 -16.41 -10.41
C PRO A 148 4.54 -15.65 -11.66
N LEU A 149 4.62 -14.33 -11.55
CA LEU A 149 5.05 -13.47 -12.64
C LEU A 149 6.59 -13.51 -12.72
N ALA A 150 7.13 -14.15 -13.76
CA ALA A 150 8.57 -14.38 -13.89
C ALA A 150 9.41 -13.09 -13.95
N ASP A 151 8.84 -12.03 -14.53
CA ASP A 151 9.50 -10.72 -14.66
C ASP A 151 9.32 -9.82 -13.43
N ALA A 152 8.72 -10.33 -12.35
CA ALA A 152 8.67 -9.63 -11.08
C ALA A 152 10.01 -9.78 -10.35
N VAL A 153 10.67 -8.66 -10.08
CA VAL A 153 12.00 -8.63 -9.48
C VAL A 153 11.92 -7.99 -8.10
N ALA A 154 12.49 -8.65 -7.09
CA ALA A 154 12.68 -8.05 -5.78
C ALA A 154 13.63 -6.85 -5.89
N THR A 155 13.23 -5.72 -5.35
CA THR A 155 13.99 -4.46 -5.46
C THR A 155 14.33 -3.90 -4.07
N PRO A 156 15.45 -3.18 -3.93
CA PRO A 156 15.72 -2.39 -2.74
C PRO A 156 14.54 -1.46 -2.40
N TRP A 157 14.39 -1.11 -1.13
CA TRP A 157 13.35 -0.18 -0.67
C TRP A 157 13.68 1.26 -1.11
N GLN A 158 13.46 1.55 -2.39
CA GLN A 158 13.70 2.85 -3.01
C GLN A 158 12.60 3.09 -4.05
N CYS A 159 11.84 4.16 -3.84
CA CYS A 159 10.81 4.63 -4.75
C CYS A 159 11.26 5.99 -5.27
N ASN A 160 11.77 5.99 -6.49
CA ASN A 160 12.38 7.11 -7.16
C ASN A 160 11.61 7.37 -8.46
#